data_AF-A0AAW9PPB7-F1
#
_entry.id   AF-A0AAW9PPB7-F1
#
_cell.length_a   1.000
_cell.length_b   1.000
_cell.length_c   1.000
_cell.angle_alpha   90.00
_cell.angle_beta   90.00
_cell.angle_gamma   90.00
#
_symmetry.space_group_name_H-M   'P 1'
#
loop_
_entity.id
_entity.type
_entity.pdbx_description
1 polymer ?
#
loop_
_entity_poly.entity_id
_entity_poly.type
_entity_poly.pdbx_seq_one_letter_code
_entity_poly.pdbx_strand_id
1 'polypeptide(L)' 'MIQAPEPLIRSIEKLYMDITEPLDPYVALALTNLSVKVAEMAYLMGHQDGNSSQSPNCDCPPGVCLGLGKAF' A
#
# COMPACT_ATOMS: atom_id res chain seq x y z
N MET A 1 13.07 3.73 9.49
CA MET A 1 11.59 3.81 9.37
C MET A 1 11.23 3.27 8.01
N ILE A 2 10.40 2.22 7.93
CA ILE A 2 9.86 1.75 6.66
C ILE A 2 8.83 2.80 6.24
N GLN A 3 9.03 3.45 5.11
CA GLN A 3 8.11 4.44 4.55
C GLN A 3 7.64 3.94 3.19
N ALA A 4 6.42 4.32 2.81
CA ALA A 4 5.94 4.05 1.47
C ALA A 4 6.88 4.73 0.45
N PRO A 5 7.17 4.07 -0.69
CA PRO A 5 8.02 4.65 -1.71
C PRO A 5 7.40 5.95 -2.26
N GLU A 6 8.22 6.99 -2.43
CA GLU A 6 7.84 8.31 -2.93
C GLU A 6 6.90 8.30 -4.16
N PRO A 7 7.09 7.46 -5.20
CA PRO A 7 6.16 7.41 -6.33
C PRO A 7 4.73 7.00 -5.96
N LEU A 8 4.53 6.22 -4.89
CA LEU A 8 3.21 5.81 -4.41
C LEU A 8 2.49 6.94 -3.65
N ILE A 9 3.25 7.77 -2.94
CA ILE A 9 2.71 8.96 -2.28
C ILE A 9 2.26 9.98 -3.34
N ARG A 10 3.11 10.26 -4.33
CA ARG A 10 2.81 11.20 -5.42
C ARG A 10 1.61 10.78 -6.27
N SER A 11 1.41 9.47 -6.48
CA SER A 11 0.27 9.00 -7.27
C SER A 11 -1.06 9.20 -6.54
N ILE A 12 -1.07 9.08 -5.21
CA ILE A 12 -2.24 9.33 -4.36
C ILE A 12 -2.54 10.83 -4.29
N GLU A 13 -1.52 11.66 -4.10
CA GLU A 13 -1.68 13.11 -4.12
C GLU A 13 -2.28 13.58 -5.44
N LYS A 14 -1.77 13.06 -6.56
CA LYS A 14 -2.31 13.36 -7.90
C LYS A 14 -3.75 12.88 -8.07
N LEU A 15 -4.06 11.66 -7.63
CA LEU A 15 -5.41 11.11 -7.68
C LEU A 15 -6.42 12.01 -6.94
N TYR A 16 -6.06 12.46 -5.74
CA TYR A 16 -6.96 13.32 -4.97
C TYR A 16 -7.05 14.73 -5.53
N MET A 17 -5.96 15.31 -6.06
CA MET A 17 -6.02 16.57 -6.79
C MET A 17 -7.01 16.49 -7.97
N ASP A 18 -6.97 15.40 -8.74
CA ASP A 18 -7.84 15.19 -9.90
C ASP A 18 -9.32 14.96 -9.52
N ILE A 19 -9.59 14.34 -8.36
CA ILE A 19 -10.96 14.04 -7.88
C ILE A 19 -11.59 15.22 -7.13
N THR A 20 -10.78 16.05 -6.47
CA THR A 20 -11.25 17.10 -5.55
C THR A 20 -11.39 18.47 -6.20
N GLU A 21 -11.28 18.60 -7.52
CA GLU A 21 -11.52 19.87 -8.24
C GLU A 21 -12.82 20.62 -7.85
N PRO A 22 -13.92 19.98 -7.41
CA PRO A 22 -15.10 20.69 -6.90
C PRO A 22 -15.17 20.86 -5.37
N LEU A 23 -14.19 20.38 -4.60
CA LEU A 23 -14.19 20.43 -3.13
C LEU A 23 -13.43 21.65 -2.57
N ASP A 24 -13.85 22.08 -1.37
CA ASP A 24 -13.15 23.09 -0.58
C ASP A 24 -11.66 22.67 -0.37
N PRO A 25 -10.69 23.56 -0.62
CA PRO A 25 -9.26 23.31 -0.44
C PRO A 25 -8.89 22.68 0.91
N TYR A 26 -9.57 23.05 2.00
CA TYR A 26 -9.30 22.48 3.32
C TYR A 26 -9.76 21.03 3.43
N VAL A 27 -10.89 20.70 2.80
CA VAL A 27 -11.42 19.33 2.77
C VAL A 27 -10.55 18.47 1.86
N ALA A 28 -10.13 18.99 0.71
CA ALA A 28 -9.18 18.32 -0.18
C ALA A 28 -7.87 17.99 0.54
N LEU A 29 -7.32 18.95 1.30
CA LEU A 29 -6.08 18.75 2.07
C LEU A 29 -6.24 17.72 3.22
N ALA A 30 -7.39 17.72 3.89
CA ALA A 30 -7.67 16.73 4.93
C ALA A 30 -7.76 15.32 4.33
N LEU A 31 -8.43 15.18 3.18
CA LEU A 31 -8.59 13.91 2.47
C LEU A 31 -7.27 13.38 1.92
N THR A 32 -6.44 14.24 1.30
CA THR A 32 -5.11 13.84 0.83
C THR A 32 -4.26 13.34 1.99
N ASN A 33 -4.18 14.09 3.10
CA ASN A 33 -3.42 13.67 4.28
C ASN A 33 -3.91 12.34 4.87
N LEU A 34 -5.23 12.12 4.91
CA LEU A 34 -5.81 10.87 5.40
C LEU A 34 -5.44 9.70 4.47
N SER A 35 -5.56 9.90 3.16
CA SER A 35 -5.25 8.88 2.17
C SER A 35 -3.78 8.48 2.13
N VAL A 36 -2.85 9.44 2.29
CA VAL A 36 -1.42 9.17 2.42
C VAL A 36 -1.14 8.29 3.63
N LYS A 37 -1.74 8.61 4.80
CA LYS A 37 -1.57 7.79 6.01
C LYS A 37 -2.13 6.38 5.86
N VAL A 38 -3.27 6.23 5.19
CA VAL A 38 -3.85 4.91 4.90
C VAL A 38 -2.93 4.10 4.00
N ALA A 39 -2.34 4.73 2.99
CA ALA A 39 -1.40 4.07 2.08
C ALA A 39 -0.09 3.67 2.77
N GLU A 40 0.46 4.52 3.63
CA GLU A 40 1.60 4.18 4.48
C GLU A 40 1.27 2.97 5.36
N MET A 41 0.09 2.95 5.99
CA MET A 41 -0.33 1.84 6.83
C MET A 41 -0.51 0.55 6.03
N ALA A 42 -1.14 0.63 4.85
CA ALA A 42 -1.31 -0.52 3.96
C ALA A 42 0.04 -1.07 3.46
N TYR A 43 0.98 -0.18 3.14
CA TYR A 43 2.33 -0.57 2.77
C TYR A 43 3.07 -1.21 3.94
N LEU A 44 2.96 -0.66 5.15
CA LEU A 44 3.57 -1.24 6.35
C LEU A 44 3.02 -2.63 6.67
N MET A 45 1.70 -2.80 6.61
CA MET A 45 1.05 -4.10 6.79
C MET A 45 1.52 -5.09 5.73
N GLY A 46 1.49 -4.72 4.44
CA GLY A 46 1.95 -5.57 3.36
C GLY A 46 3.45 -5.89 3.42
N HIS A 47 4.28 -4.95 3.88
CA HIS A 47 5.72 -5.18 4.05
C HIS A 47 6.02 -6.08 5.24
N GLN A 48 5.27 -5.96 6.34
CA GLN A 48 5.37 -6.89 7.47
C GLN A 48 4.91 -8.29 7.10
N ASP A 49 3.82 -8.43 6.35
CA ASP A 49 3.33 -9.73 5.87
C ASP A 49 4.27 -10.37 4.84
N GLY A 50 4.86 -9.56 3.96
CA GLY A 50 5.88 -10.02 3.01
C GLY A 50 7.17 -10.48 3.68
N ASN A 51 7.60 -9.78 4.74
CA ASN A 51 8.80 -10.16 5.50
C ASN A 51 8.54 -11.32 6.48
N SER A 52 7.34 -11.45 7.05
CA SER A 52 6.98 -12.59 7.90
C SER A 52 6.93 -13.90 7.10
N SER A 53 6.59 -13.82 5.81
CA SER A 53 6.69 -14.92 4.85
C SER A 53 8.14 -15.30 4.48
N GLN A 54 9.13 -14.45 4.77
CA GLN A 54 10.56 -14.76 4.65
C GLN A 54 11.16 -15.34 5.93
N SER A 55 10.32 -15.82 6.86
CA SER A 55 10.80 -16.66 7.96
C SER A 55 11.53 -17.89 7.38
N PRO A 56 12.76 -18.20 7.81
CA PRO A 56 13.56 -19.31 7.28
C PRO A 56 12.96 -20.70 7.58
N ASN A 57 11.79 -20.77 8.20
CA ASN A 57 11.07 -22.00 8.53
C ASN A 57 9.92 -22.32 7.55
N CYS A 58 9.72 -21.54 6.50
CA CYS A 58 8.78 -21.89 5.44
C CYS A 58 9.44 -22.88 4.47
N ASP A 59 9.44 -24.16 4.81
CA ASP A 59 9.70 -25.31 3.92
C ASP A 59 8.57 -25.45 2.86
N CYS A 60 8.30 -24.37 2.14
CA CYS A 60 7.40 -24.36 1.00
C CYS A 60 8.19 -24.74 -0.25
N PRO A 61 7.84 -25.83 -0.97
CA PRO A 61 8.41 -26.06 -2.29
C PRO A 61 8.13 -24.86 -3.21
N PRO A 62 9.06 -24.54 -4.13
CA PRO A 62 8.96 -23.33 -4.95
C PRO A 62 7.65 -23.31 -5.73
N GLY A 63 6.84 -22.27 -5.52
CA GLY A 63 5.57 -22.03 -6.24
C GLY A 63 4.29 -22.12 -5.39
N VAL A 64 4.34 -22.65 -4.16
CA VAL A 64 3.11 -22.83 -3.33
C VAL A 64 2.83 -21.62 -2.43
N CYS A 65 3.87 -20.99 -1.89
CA CYS A 65 3.73 -19.89 -0.94
C CYS A 65 3.33 -18.53 -1.56
N LEU A 66 3.24 -18.42 -2.90
CA LEU A 66 2.82 -17.19 -3.60
C LEU A 66 1.30 -17.12 -3.88
N GLY A 67 0.49 -18.02 -3.30
CA GLY A 67 -0.98 -17.99 -3.49
C GLY A 67 -1.45 -18.24 -4.94
N LEU A 68 -0.56 -18.72 -5.81
CA LEU A 68 -0.84 -19.09 -7.21
C LEU A 68 -1.30 -20.55 -7.35
N GLY A 69 -1.72 -21.18 -6.26
CA GLY A 69 -2.05 -22.61 -6.20
C GLY A 69 -3.54 -22.86 -6.04
N LYS A 70 -4.35 -22.52 -7.05
CA LYS A 70 -5.60 -23.21 -7.45
C LYS A 70 -6.26 -22.47 -8.62
N ALA A 71 -5.77 -22.74 -9.83
CA ALA A 71 -6.62 -22.75 -11.00
C ALA A 71 -6.81 -24.23 -11.38
N PHE A 72 -8.05 -24.58 -11.72
CA PHE A 72 -8.57 -25.92 -11.99
C PHE A 72 -7.68 -26.79 -12.88
#